data_AF-A0A3T0I581-F1
#
_entry.id   AF-A0A3T0I581-F1
#
_cell.length_a   1.000
_cell.length_b   1.000
_cell.length_c   1.000
_cell.angle_alpha   90.00
_cell.angle_beta   90.00
_cell.angle_gamma   90.00
#
_symmetry.space_group_name_H-M   'P 1'
#
loop_
_entity.id
_entity.type
_entity.pdbx_description
1 polymer ?
#
loop_
_entity_poly.entity_id
_entity_poly.type
_entity_poly.pdbx_seq_one_letter_code
_entity_poly.pdbx_strand_id
1 'polypeptide(L)'
;MGSVTVDQLSFKKRLSMIEQFAIKDFLFKWVGEPTEGIDDFLPLEYTEDVFAKMEAKPGPGLVMNNDEHFRYATITESNQIVIAVLDSNKELIHRIISLDKLNN
;
A
#
# COMPACT_ATOMS: atom_id res chain seq x y z
N MET A 1 -19.67 7.57 5.24
CA MET A 1 -18.31 6.99 5.14
C MET A 1 -18.33 5.67 5.92
N GLY A 2 -18.31 4.53 5.24
CA GLY A 2 -18.31 3.23 5.91
C GLY A 2 -16.90 2.86 6.32
N SER A 3 -16.66 2.63 7.60
CA SER A 3 -15.43 2.00 8.09
C SER A 3 -15.57 0.51 7.79
N VAL A 4 -14.95 0.05 6.70
CA VAL A 4 -14.90 -1.37 6.39
C VAL A 4 -13.75 -1.95 7.20
N THR A 5 -14.06 -2.88 8.10
CA THR A 5 -13.04 -3.59 8.87
C THR A 5 -12.27 -4.51 7.91
N VAL A 6 -10.95 -4.58 8.04
CA VAL A 6 -10.07 -5.44 7.24
C VAL A 6 -10.54 -6.91 7.19
N ASP A 7 -11.21 -7.37 8.24
CA ASP A 7 -11.81 -8.70 8.34
C ASP A 7 -12.89 -9.00 7.27
N GLN A 8 -13.56 -7.96 6.76
CA GLN A 8 -14.56 -8.10 5.70
C GLN A 8 -13.98 -8.00 4.29
N LEU A 9 -12.67 -7.76 4.16
CA LEU A 9 -12.01 -7.63 2.87
C LEU A 9 -11.40 -8.97 2.43
N SER A 10 -11.87 -9.49 1.31
CA SER A 10 -11.21 -10.61 0.64
C SER A 10 -9.97 -10.12 -0.08
N PHE A 11 -8.79 -10.56 0.37
CA PHE A 11 -7.52 -10.23 -0.26
C PHE A 11 -7.19 -11.16 -1.42
N LYS A 12 -6.57 -10.62 -2.47
CA LYS A 12 -6.06 -11.46 -3.55
C LYS A 12 -4.88 -12.29 -3.04
N LYS A 13 -4.90 -13.58 -3.39
CA LYS A 13 -3.77 -14.48 -3.11
C LYS A 13 -2.55 -14.20 -3.98
N ARG A 14 -2.75 -13.57 -5.14
CA ARG A 14 -1.71 -13.19 -6.10
C ARG A 14 -2.06 -11.85 -6.75
N LEU A 15 -1.06 -11.00 -6.94
CA LEU A 15 -1.19 -9.76 -7.69
C LEU A 15 -0.54 -9.93 -9.06
N SER A 16 -1.27 -9.53 -10.10
CA SER A 16 -0.73 -9.42 -11.45
C SER A 16 0.32 -8.32 -11.53
N MET A 17 1.21 -8.35 -12.52
CA MET A 17 2.19 -7.28 -12.75
C MET A 17 1.54 -5.88 -12.83
N ILE A 18 0.36 -5.79 -13.45
CA ILE A 18 -0.41 -4.53 -13.55
C ILE A 18 -0.85 -4.04 -12.17
N GLU A 19 -1.26 -4.94 -11.30
CA GLU A 19 -1.72 -4.64 -9.94
C GLU A 19 -0.55 -4.22 -9.04
N GLN A 20 0.57 -4.92 -9.15
CA GLN A 20 1.82 -4.54 -8.49
C GLN A 20 2.27 -3.15 -8.96
N PHE A 21 2.20 -2.87 -10.27
CA PHE A 21 2.53 -1.56 -10.82
C PHE A 21 1.57 -0.47 -10.35
N ALA A 22 0.26 -0.75 -10.30
CA ALA A 22 -0.73 0.19 -9.80
C ALA A 22 -0.49 0.56 -8.33
N ILE A 23 -0.09 -0.41 -7.49
CA ILE A 23 0.33 -0.14 -6.10
C ILE A 23 1.55 0.78 -6.07
N LYS A 24 2.58 0.50 -6.88
CA LYS A 24 3.79 1.33 -6.95
C LYS A 24 3.48 2.76 -7.40
N ASP A 25 2.72 2.91 -8.49
CA ASP A 25 2.29 4.21 -9.03
C ASP A 25 1.44 4.99 -8.02
N PHE A 26 0.54 4.29 -7.32
CA PHE A 26 -0.27 4.90 -6.27
C PHE A 26 0.57 5.39 -5.10
N LEU A 27 1.47 4.55 -4.57
CA LEU A 27 2.35 4.93 -3.47
C LEU A 27 3.24 6.12 -3.87
N PHE A 28 3.73 6.14 -5.11
CA PHE A 28 4.50 7.25 -5.66
C PHE A 28 3.72 8.56 -5.68
N LYS A 29 2.47 8.55 -6.16
CA LYS A 29 1.58 9.73 -6.11
C LYS A 29 1.24 10.13 -4.68
N TRP A 30 1.11 9.16 -3.77
CA TRP A 30 0.75 9.39 -2.38
C TRP A 30 1.86 10.06 -1.57
N VAL A 31 3.11 9.66 -1.77
CA VAL A 31 4.27 10.23 -1.06
C VAL A 31 4.67 11.61 -1.59
N GLY A 32 4.19 11.96 -2.78
CA GLY A 32 4.61 13.13 -3.53
C GLY A 32 5.93 12.81 -4.25
N GLU A 33 5.97 13.02 -5.57
CA GLU A 33 7.11 12.70 -6.46
C GLU A 33 8.48 12.96 -5.79
N PRO A 34 9.18 11.92 -5.31
CA PRO A 34 10.55 12.08 -4.87
C PRO A 34 11.41 12.50 -6.07
N THR A 35 12.39 13.36 -5.83
CA THR A 35 13.33 13.83 -6.85
C THR A 35 14.28 12.71 -7.33
N GLU A 36 14.29 11.57 -6.64
CA GLU A 36 15.10 10.38 -6.91
C GLU A 36 14.21 9.21 -7.38
N GLY A 37 14.74 8.38 -8.30
CA GLY A 37 13.96 7.38 -9.03
C GLY A 37 13.26 6.32 -8.16
N ILE A 38 12.17 5.77 -8.70
CA ILE A 38 11.19 4.88 -8.04
C ILE A 38 11.83 3.67 -7.33
N ASP A 39 12.85 3.05 -7.94
CA ASP A 39 13.52 1.85 -7.41
C ASP A 39 14.50 2.16 -6.26
N ASP A 40 14.99 3.39 -6.16
CA ASP A 40 15.92 3.82 -5.12
C ASP A 40 15.18 4.32 -3.86
N PHE A 41 14.02 4.97 -4.07
CA PHE A 41 13.23 5.56 -2.98
C PHE A 41 12.30 4.57 -2.26
N LEU A 42 11.81 3.54 -2.96
CA LEU A 42 10.82 2.58 -2.45
C LEU A 42 11.23 1.13 -2.78
N PRO A 43 12.14 0.52 -2.01
CA PRO A 43 12.44 -0.90 -2.15
C PRO A 43 11.27 -1.74 -1.61
N LEU A 44 10.27 -1.92 -2.47
CA LEU A 44 9.11 -2.78 -2.22
C LEU A 44 9.42 -4.21 -2.67
N GLU A 45 9.21 -5.15 -1.76
CA GLU A 45 9.33 -6.58 -2.02
C GLU A 45 7.93 -7.18 -2.16
N TYR A 46 7.73 -7.93 -3.23
CA TYR A 46 6.49 -8.68 -3.43
C TYR A 46 6.55 -9.98 -2.65
N THR A 47 5.57 -10.20 -1.78
CA THR A 47 5.45 -11.42 -0.98
C THR A 47 4.04 -12.01 -1.12
N GLU A 48 3.96 -13.34 -1.12
CA GLU A 48 2.74 -14.14 -1.29
C GLU A 48 2.56 -15.08 -0.11
N ASP A 49 2.44 -14.52 1.10
CA ASP A 49 2.28 -15.28 2.33
C ASP A 49 0.80 -15.64 2.56
N VAL A 50 0.12 -15.05 3.55
CA VAL A 50 -1.35 -15.19 3.73
C VAL A 50 -2.14 -14.60 2.55
N PHE A 51 -1.64 -13.50 1.99
CA PHE A 51 -2.18 -12.81 0.82
C PHE A 51 -1.03 -12.13 0.06
N ALA A 52 -1.29 -11.75 -1.19
CA ALA A 52 -0.29 -11.08 -1.99
C ALA A 52 -0.18 -9.60 -1.61
N LYS A 53 1.03 -9.16 -1.31
CA LYS A 53 1.32 -7.81 -0.83
C LYS A 53 2.68 -7.32 -1.29
N MET A 54 2.79 -6.01 -1.36
CA MET A 54 4.00 -5.25 -1.61
C MET A 54 4.46 -4.70 -0.26
N GLU A 55 5.48 -5.28 0.34
CA GLU A 55 6.01 -4.89 1.65
C GLU A 55 7.23 -3.99 1.48
N ALA A 56 7.38 -2.97 2.31
CA ALA A 56 8.65 -2.25 2.36
C ALA A 56 9.71 -3.11 3.06
N LYS A 57 10.92 -3.13 2.50
CA LYS A 57 12.05 -3.81 3.15
C LYS A 57 12.30 -3.24 4.56
N PRO A 58 12.76 -4.08 5.51
CA PRO A 58 13.22 -3.61 6.82
C PRO A 58 14.48 -2.76 6.66
N GLY A 59 14.28 -1.45 6.50
CA GLY A 59 15.29 -0.39 6.42
C GLY A 59 14.73 0.90 7.05
N PRO A 60 15.22 2.11 6.72
CA PRO A 60 14.48 3.33 7.02
C PRO A 60 13.21 3.30 6.17
N GLY A 61 12.20 2.57 6.65
CA GLY A 61 10.95 2.34 5.94
C GLY A 61 10.36 3.68 5.53
N LEU A 62 9.70 3.70 4.37
CA LEU A 62 9.21 4.94 3.79
C LEU A 62 8.36 5.70 4.82
N VAL A 63 8.88 6.85 5.24
CA VAL A 63 8.20 7.79 6.13
C VAL A 63 7.31 8.63 5.24
N MET A 64 6.00 8.40 5.35
CA MET A 64 5.00 9.22 4.70
C MET A 64 4.85 10.53 5.45
N ASN A 65 4.32 11.54 4.76
CA ASN A 65 3.91 12.80 5.38
C ASN A 65 3.03 12.50 6.61
N ASN A 66 3.38 13.11 7.75
CA ASN A 66 2.74 12.94 9.06
C ASN A 66 3.33 11.84 10.00
N ASP A 67 4.62 11.51 9.87
CA ASP A 67 5.34 10.51 10.70
C ASP A 67 4.74 9.09 10.61
N GLU A 68 4.04 8.80 9.51
CA GLU A 68 3.46 7.49 9.26
C GLU A 68 4.47 6.60 8.52
N HIS A 69 4.78 5.43 9.05
CA HIS A 69 5.68 4.48 8.41
C HIS A 69 4.92 3.47 7.57
N PHE A 70 5.19 3.45 6.27
CA PHE A 70 4.60 2.45 5.39
C PHE A 70 5.06 1.03 5.77
N ARG A 71 4.11 0.09 5.85
CA ARG A 71 4.37 -1.33 6.09
C ARG A 71 4.19 -2.14 4.82
N TYR A 72 2.99 -2.13 4.29
CA TYR A 72 2.67 -2.91 3.09
C TYR A 72 1.46 -2.34 2.36
N ALA A 73 1.33 -2.71 1.09
CA ALA A 73 0.15 -2.46 0.28
C ALA A 73 -0.31 -3.75 -0.38
N THR A 74 -1.62 -3.92 -0.51
CA THR A 74 -2.24 -5.09 -1.15
C THR A 74 -3.48 -4.65 -1.92
N ILE A 75 -4.01 -5.55 -2.75
CA ILE A 75 -5.26 -5.33 -3.46
C ILE A 75 -6.26 -6.42 -3.08
N THR A 76 -7.50 -6.00 -2.84
CA THR A 76 -8.62 -6.88 -2.54
C THR A 76 -9.20 -7.48 -3.83
N GLU A 77 -9.97 -8.56 -3.71
CA GLU A 77 -10.69 -9.15 -4.84
C GLU A 77 -11.67 -8.17 -5.49
N SER A 78 -12.13 -7.17 -4.73
CA SER A 78 -12.94 -6.05 -5.22
C SER A 78 -12.12 -4.93 -5.88
N ASN A 79 -10.85 -5.18 -6.21
CA ASN A 79 -9.91 -4.22 -6.80
C ASN A 79 -9.75 -2.92 -5.98
N GLN A 80 -9.78 -3.03 -4.65
CA GLN A 80 -9.46 -1.90 -3.77
C GLN A 80 -8.02 -2.03 -3.29
N ILE A 81 -7.28 -0.93 -3.32
CA ILE A 81 -5.93 -0.87 -2.75
C ILE A 81 -6.08 -0.70 -1.24
N VAL A 82 -5.40 -1.53 -0.47
CA VAL A 82 -5.32 -1.44 0.98
C VAL A 82 -3.88 -1.17 1.35
N ILE A 83 -3.65 -0.06 2.04
CA ILE A 83 -2.33 0.36 2.49
C ILE A 83 -2.30 0.26 4.01
N ALA A 84 -1.32 -0.44 4.53
CA ALA A 84 -1.03 -0.50 5.95
C ALA A 84 0.13 0.45 6.26
N VAL A 85 -0.14 1.41 7.15
CA VAL A 85 0.86 2.33 7.71
C VAL A 85 0.89 2.20 9.22
N LEU A 86 2.04 2.45 9.83
CA LEU A 86 2.18 2.59 11.27
C LEU A 86 2.18 4.07 11.60
N ASP A 87 1.26 4.50 12.46
CA ASP A 87 1.27 5.85 13.00
C ASP A 87 2.45 6.06 13.97
N SER A 88 2.70 7.32 14.38
CA SER A 88 3.65 7.68 15.45
C SER A 88 3.48 6.84 16.73
N ASN A 89 2.25 6.40 17.02
CA ASN A 89 1.94 5.54 18.18
C ASN A 89 2.28 4.05 17.95
N LYS A 90 2.87 3.68 16.81
CA LYS A 90 3.11 2.30 16.35
C LYS A 90 1.84 1.47 16.19
N GLU A 91 0.70 2.14 16.05
CA GLU A 91 -0.58 1.50 15.75
C GLU A 91 -0.67 1.25 14.24
N LEU A 92 -1.04 0.02 13.87
CA LEU A 92 -1.21 -0.36 12.47
C LEU A 92 -2.55 0.15 11.96
N ILE A 93 -2.51 1.10 11.04
CA ILE A 93 -3.67 1.72 10.42
C ILE A 93 -3.78 1.22 8.98
N HIS A 94 -4.95 0.68 8.63
CA HIS A 94 -5.27 0.28 7.26
C HIS A 94 -6.11 1.36 6.58
N ARG A 95 -5.60 1.87 5.47
CA ARG A 95 -6.29 2.81 4.57
C ARG A 95 -6.78 2.05 3.35
N ILE A 96 -8.10 2.02 3.18
CA ILE A 96 -8.75 1.36 2.04
C ILE A 96 -9.07 2.43 1.01
N ILE A 97 -8.57 2.22 -0.21
CA ILE A 97 -8.66 3.15 -1.31
C ILE A 97 -9.28 2.39 -2.47
N SER A 98 -10.56 2.65 -2.72
CA SER A 98 -11.24 2.10 -3.89
C SER A 98 -10.65 2.72 -5.16
N LEU A 99 -10.20 1.89 -6.11
CA LEU A 99 -9.75 2.37 -7.43
C LEU A 99 -10.83 3.20 -8.14
N ASP A 100 -12.10 2.93 -7.86
CA ASP A 100 -13.26 3.62 -8.44
C ASP A 100 -13.24 5.14 -8.19
N LYS A 101 -12.56 5.61 -7.13
CA LYS A 101 -12.44 7.04 -6.80
C LYS A 101 -11.37 7.80 -7.59
N LEU A 102 -10.58 7.14 -8.45
CA LEU A 102 -9.57 7.81 -9.29
C LEU A 102 -10.15 8.40 -10.59
N ASN A 103 -11.45 8.24 -10.85
CA ASN A 103 -12.13 8.70 -12.06
C ASN A 103 -13.21 9.76 -11.80
N ASN A 104 -12.88 10.86 -11.10
CA ASN A 104 -13.74 12.06 -11.12
C ASN A 104 -12.94 13.35 -11.03
#